data_AF-A0A4Q4SH99-F1
#
_entry.id   AF-A0A4Q4SH99-F1
#
_cell.length_a   1.000
_cell.length_b   1.000
_cell.length_c   1.000
_cell.angle_alpha   90.00
_cell.angle_beta   90.00
_cell.angle_gamma   90.00
#
_symmetry.space_group_name_H-M   'P 1'
#
loop_
_entity.id
_entity.type
_entity.pdbx_description
1 polymer ?
#
loop_
_entity_poly.entity_id
_entity_poly.type
_entity_poly.pdbx_seq_one_letter_code
_entity_poly.pdbx_strand_id
1 'polypeptide(L)'
;MSAQKSVEIAKSLPPRLLRFFQKYPPPSLFPSLSSQLASPTSHSTPDTISTTPPTDPNASMTEVSAPEVTPRPSNAPSSSNIPPEAHDLPYPNPFLPHKNFATGRWHSPAYGLRKQADLVKLASEHGVVDLLPWTIKKPGEKERRRVERGLQVKGTGEGQKVKGKLWERTLKGRLEMRRQAMLNMPALIQEWKQRGHGRGWKKWPSGKAK
;
A
#
# COMPACT_ATOMS: atom_id res chain seq x y z
N MET A 1 -12.80 -44.53 10.65
CA MET A 1 -13.96 -43.91 9.96
C MET A 1 -13.82 -42.41 9.67
N SER A 2 -13.06 -41.62 10.45
CA SER A 2 -12.93 -40.17 10.18
C SER A 2 -12.09 -39.82 8.93
N ALA A 3 -10.97 -40.52 8.73
CA ALA A 3 -10.04 -40.23 7.62
C ALA A 3 -10.62 -40.53 6.21
N GLN A 4 -11.45 -41.57 6.07
CA GLN A 4 -12.12 -41.86 4.79
C GLN A 4 -13.16 -40.79 4.45
N LYS A 5 -13.92 -40.34 5.46
CA LYS A 5 -14.90 -39.25 5.31
C LYS A 5 -14.23 -37.93 4.91
N SER A 6 -13.08 -37.58 5.49
CA SER A 6 -12.36 -36.38 5.09
C SER A 6 -11.80 -36.47 3.67
N VAL A 7 -11.37 -37.65 3.23
CA VAL A 7 -10.95 -37.89 1.83
C VAL A 7 -12.14 -37.77 0.87
N GLU A 8 -13.32 -38.28 1.22
CA GLU A 8 -14.54 -38.13 0.41
C GLU A 8 -14.97 -36.66 0.29
N ILE A 9 -14.90 -35.90 1.40
CA ILE A 9 -15.16 -34.45 1.41
C ILE A 9 -14.11 -33.71 0.56
N ALA A 10 -12.83 -34.08 0.66
CA ALA A 10 -11.80 -33.47 -0.16
C ALA A 10 -12.04 -33.75 -1.66
N LYS A 11 -12.50 -34.95 -2.02
CA LYS A 11 -12.83 -35.31 -3.41
C LYS A 11 -14.08 -34.60 -3.94
N SER A 12 -15.01 -34.19 -3.08
CA SER A 12 -16.21 -33.44 -3.50
C SER A 12 -15.95 -31.96 -3.79
N LEU A 13 -14.72 -31.47 -3.55
CA LEU A 13 -14.33 -30.11 -3.90
C LEU A 13 -14.39 -29.85 -5.42
N PRO A 14 -14.69 -28.61 -5.85
CA PRO A 14 -14.67 -28.24 -7.26
C PRO A 14 -13.33 -28.58 -7.93
N PRO A 15 -13.33 -29.09 -9.18
CA PRO A 15 -12.12 -29.52 -9.88
C PRO A 15 -11.11 -28.39 -10.05
N ARG A 16 -11.59 -27.14 -10.12
CA ARG A 16 -10.74 -25.94 -10.21
C ARG A 16 -9.93 -25.71 -8.93
N LEU A 17 -10.51 -25.96 -7.75
CA LEU A 17 -9.81 -25.89 -6.47
C LEU A 17 -8.86 -27.08 -6.31
N LEU A 18 -9.28 -28.28 -6.67
CA LEU A 18 -8.42 -29.47 -6.64
C LEU A 18 -7.16 -29.30 -7.49
N ARG A 19 -7.30 -28.82 -8.74
CA ARG A 19 -6.16 -28.53 -9.62
C ARG A 19 -5.24 -27.45 -9.04
N PHE A 20 -5.81 -26.46 -8.34
CA PHE A 20 -5.01 -25.44 -7.68
C PHE A 20 -4.16 -26.06 -6.56
N PHE A 21 -4.77 -26.83 -5.66
CA PHE A 21 -4.05 -27.47 -4.55
C PHE A 21 -3.07 -28.56 -5.00
N GLN A 22 -3.33 -29.24 -6.12
CA GLN A 22 -2.37 -30.16 -6.73
C GLN A 22 -1.10 -29.44 -7.19
N LYS A 23 -1.24 -28.24 -7.75
CA LYS A 23 -0.10 -27.45 -8.26
C LYS A 23 0.60 -26.65 -7.16
N TYR A 24 -0.17 -26.18 -6.19
CA TYR A 24 0.27 -25.33 -5.08
C TYR A 24 -0.21 -25.97 -3.76
N PRO A 25 0.51 -26.98 -3.26
CA PRO A 25 0.13 -27.68 -2.04
C PRO A 25 0.24 -26.75 -0.81
N PRO A 26 -0.76 -26.71 0.09
CA PRO A 26 -0.68 -25.91 1.31
C PRO A 26 0.28 -26.57 2.33
N PRO A 27 1.24 -25.82 2.92
CA PRO A 27 2.20 -26.39 3.85
C PRO A 27 1.55 -26.98 5.11
N SER A 28 0.39 -26.46 5.53
CA SER A 28 -0.36 -26.94 6.69
C SER A 28 -0.82 -28.40 6.59
N LEU A 29 -0.98 -28.94 5.36
CA LEU A 29 -1.42 -30.32 5.14
C LEU A 29 -0.25 -31.29 4.93
N PHE A 30 0.96 -30.78 4.72
CA PHE A 30 2.14 -31.59 4.40
C PHE A 30 3.25 -31.33 5.42
N PRO A 31 3.30 -32.09 6.52
CA PRO A 31 4.33 -31.96 7.55
C PRO A 31 5.76 -32.05 7.01
N SER A 32 5.98 -32.81 5.92
CA SER A 32 7.27 -32.90 5.22
C SER A 32 7.68 -31.60 4.51
N LEU A 33 6.72 -30.84 3.99
CA LEU A 33 6.98 -29.50 3.46
C LEU A 33 7.17 -28.50 4.61
N SER A 34 6.41 -28.65 5.69
CA SER A 34 6.54 -27.82 6.88
C SER A 34 7.87 -28.02 7.60
N SER A 35 8.44 -29.23 7.63
CA SER A 35 9.74 -29.49 8.26
C SER A 35 10.90 -28.93 7.45
N GLN A 36 10.78 -28.86 6.11
CA GLN A 36 11.71 -28.11 5.26
C GLN A 36 11.65 -26.59 5.52
N LEU A 37 10.50 -26.07 5.97
CA LEU A 37 10.32 -24.66 6.36
C LEU A 37 10.81 -24.37 7.79
N ALA A 38 10.75 -25.36 8.69
CA ALA A 38 10.96 -25.19 10.13
C ALA A 38 12.41 -25.41 10.60
N SER A 39 13.41 -25.51 9.72
CA SER A 39 14.82 -25.59 10.15
C SER A 39 15.16 -24.37 11.00
N PRO A 40 15.42 -24.52 12.31
CA PRO A 40 15.61 -23.41 13.22
C PRO A 40 17.04 -22.88 13.07
N THR A 41 17.19 -21.59 12.74
CA THR A 41 18.42 -20.86 13.06
C THR A 41 18.46 -20.70 14.58
N SER A 42 18.99 -21.70 15.27
CA SER A 42 19.37 -21.61 16.68
C SER A 42 20.26 -20.38 16.88
N HIS A 43 19.71 -19.36 17.53
CA HIS A 43 20.49 -18.28 18.13
C HIS A 43 21.28 -18.88 19.30
N SER A 44 22.50 -19.33 19.05
CA SER A 44 23.50 -19.56 20.09
C SER A 44 24.28 -18.27 20.27
N THR A 45 24.03 -17.57 21.38
CA THR A 45 24.97 -16.62 21.97
C THR A 45 26.21 -17.37 22.44
N PRO A 46 27.43 -16.92 22.09
CA PRO A 46 28.55 -17.06 23.00
C PRO A 46 28.95 -15.67 23.50
N ASP A 47 28.85 -15.50 24.82
CA ASP A 47 29.60 -14.49 25.55
C ASP A 47 31.08 -14.60 25.17
N THR A 48 31.71 -13.50 24.78
CA THR A 48 33.17 -13.38 24.81
C THR A 48 33.54 -11.96 25.23
N ILE A 49 34.06 -11.89 26.44
CA ILE A 49 34.54 -10.72 27.17
C ILE A 49 35.70 -10.12 26.37
N SER A 50 35.59 -8.89 25.90
CA SER A 50 36.68 -8.17 25.23
C SER A 50 37.57 -7.46 26.26
N THR A 51 38.76 -8.00 26.50
CA THR A 51 39.89 -7.25 27.08
C THR A 51 40.82 -6.86 25.93
N THR A 52 40.82 -5.58 25.54
CA THR A 52 41.96 -4.78 25.04
C THR A 52 41.48 -3.56 24.24
N PRO A 53 41.88 -2.33 24.60
CA PRO A 53 41.89 -1.17 23.70
C PRO A 53 43.36 -0.75 23.41
N PRO A 54 43.59 0.33 22.65
CA PRO A 54 43.32 0.55 21.23
C PRO A 54 44.64 0.86 20.49
N THR A 55 44.66 0.92 19.16
CA THR A 55 45.42 1.88 18.31
C THR A 55 45.59 1.25 16.92
N ASP A 56 44.63 1.48 16.02
CA ASP A 56 44.90 1.48 14.58
C ASP A 56 43.83 2.32 13.86
N PRO A 57 44.18 3.44 13.18
CA PRO A 57 43.20 4.35 12.59
C PRO A 57 42.82 4.00 11.13
N ASN A 58 43.15 2.81 10.64
CA ASN A 58 42.85 2.43 9.25
C ASN A 58 42.21 1.02 9.16
N ALA A 59 41.07 0.84 9.83
CA ALA A 59 40.20 -0.31 9.59
C ALA A 59 39.09 0.09 8.60
N SER A 60 39.16 -0.47 7.40
CA SER A 60 38.08 -0.47 6.41
C SER A 60 36.74 -0.79 7.06
N MET A 61 35.71 -0.06 6.64
CA MET A 61 34.32 -0.31 6.98
C MET A 61 33.98 -1.78 6.82
N THR A 62 33.75 -2.46 7.95
CA THR A 62 33.16 -3.78 7.98
C THR A 62 31.77 -3.66 7.35
N GLU A 63 31.63 -4.12 6.11
CA GLU A 63 30.34 -4.45 5.54
C GLU A 63 29.61 -5.35 6.54
N VAL A 64 28.47 -4.86 7.03
CA VAL A 64 27.49 -5.70 7.70
C VAL A 64 27.00 -6.69 6.65
N SER A 65 27.70 -7.81 6.55
CA SER A 65 27.30 -8.93 5.72
C SER A 65 25.95 -9.41 6.22
N ALA A 66 24.92 -9.12 5.44
CA ALA A 66 23.58 -9.66 5.64
C ALA A 66 23.70 -11.18 5.78
N PRO A 67 23.02 -11.81 6.76
CA PRO A 67 23.10 -13.25 6.91
C PRO A 67 22.57 -13.89 5.63
N GLU A 68 23.36 -14.78 5.06
CA GLU A 68 23.09 -15.52 3.84
C GLU A 68 21.86 -16.43 4.08
N VAL A 69 20.68 -15.90 3.75
CA VAL A 69 19.41 -16.63 3.79
C VAL A 69 19.42 -17.58 2.59
N THR A 70 19.49 -18.89 2.84
CA THR A 70 19.16 -19.92 1.86
C THR A 70 17.89 -19.50 1.11
N PRO A 71 17.82 -19.61 -0.23
CA PRO A 71 16.85 -18.85 -1.02
C PRO A 71 15.44 -19.40 -0.79
N ARG A 72 14.75 -18.84 0.21
CA ARG A 72 13.31 -18.96 0.39
C ARG A 72 12.70 -18.42 -0.90
N PRO A 73 11.95 -19.22 -1.68
CA PRO A 73 11.46 -18.80 -3.00
C PRO A 73 10.31 -17.81 -2.89
N SER A 74 10.27 -16.97 -1.86
CA SER A 74 9.23 -15.98 -1.64
C SER A 74 9.44 -14.82 -2.60
N ASN A 75 8.45 -14.57 -3.46
CA ASN A 75 8.37 -13.39 -4.31
C ASN A 75 7.72 -12.18 -3.61
N ALA A 76 7.29 -12.34 -2.35
CA ALA A 76 6.63 -11.28 -1.60
C ALA A 76 7.68 -10.28 -1.07
N PRO A 77 7.57 -8.97 -1.36
CA PRO A 77 8.52 -7.98 -0.87
C PRO A 77 8.44 -7.87 0.66
N SER A 78 9.59 -7.98 1.35
CA SER A 78 9.68 -7.97 2.81
C SER A 78 9.18 -6.67 3.48
N SER A 79 9.10 -5.57 2.74
CA SER A 79 8.63 -4.26 3.24
C SER A 79 7.12 -4.01 3.04
N SER A 80 6.38 -5.00 2.53
CA SER A 80 4.95 -4.87 2.28
C SER A 80 4.11 -5.25 3.51
N ASN A 81 2.85 -4.80 3.58
CA ASN A 81 1.92 -5.14 4.67
C ASN A 81 1.36 -6.57 4.54
N ILE A 82 2.19 -7.47 4.06
CA ILE A 82 1.87 -8.88 3.91
C ILE A 82 2.10 -9.52 5.28
N PRO A 83 1.16 -10.33 5.81
CA PRO A 83 1.37 -11.06 7.04
C PRO A 83 2.64 -11.93 6.95
N PRO A 84 3.43 -12.08 8.04
CA PRO A 84 4.67 -12.87 8.02
C PRO A 84 4.42 -14.32 7.57
N GLU A 85 3.29 -14.91 7.97
CA GLU A 85 2.85 -16.26 7.59
C GLU A 85 2.75 -16.46 6.06
N ALA A 86 2.42 -15.40 5.32
CA ALA A 86 2.30 -15.47 3.87
C ALA A 86 3.62 -15.74 3.15
N HIS A 87 4.74 -15.51 3.84
CA HIS A 87 6.07 -15.75 3.29
C HIS A 87 6.48 -17.23 3.45
N ASP A 88 5.82 -18.01 4.31
CA ASP A 88 6.16 -19.40 4.68
C ASP A 88 5.70 -20.42 3.64
N LEU A 89 6.00 -20.18 2.36
CA LEU A 89 5.68 -21.10 1.27
C LEU A 89 6.95 -21.74 0.70
N PRO A 90 6.93 -23.05 0.40
CA PRO A 90 8.05 -23.75 -0.23
C PRO A 90 8.18 -23.40 -1.73
N TYR A 91 7.28 -22.56 -2.26
CA TYR A 91 7.26 -22.09 -3.64
C TYR A 91 6.86 -20.60 -3.69
N PRO A 92 7.14 -19.89 -4.80
CA PRO A 92 6.71 -18.51 -4.97
C PRO A 92 5.18 -18.40 -4.99
N ASN A 93 4.64 -17.41 -4.27
CA ASN A 93 3.19 -17.22 -4.18
C ASN A 93 2.61 -16.96 -5.58
N PRO A 94 1.68 -17.80 -6.08
CA PRO A 94 1.15 -17.70 -7.44
C PRO A 94 0.21 -16.49 -7.64
N PHE A 95 -0.13 -15.78 -6.56
CA PHE A 95 -0.99 -14.61 -6.55
C PHE A 95 -0.22 -13.29 -6.61
N LEU A 96 1.11 -13.31 -6.46
CA LEU A 96 1.93 -12.12 -6.46
C LEU A 96 2.75 -12.01 -7.75
N PRO A 97 2.94 -10.80 -8.29
CA PRO A 97 3.93 -10.57 -9.32
C PRO A 97 5.32 -10.83 -8.74
N HIS A 98 6.24 -11.29 -9.58
CA HIS A 98 7.62 -11.53 -9.18
C HIS A 98 8.59 -10.92 -10.19
N LYS A 99 9.72 -10.44 -9.69
CA LYS A 99 10.76 -9.82 -10.52
C LYS A 99 11.76 -10.87 -10.96
N ASN A 100 12.05 -10.90 -12.25
CA ASN A 100 13.19 -11.64 -12.76
C ASN A 100 14.45 -10.77 -12.58
N PHE A 101 15.38 -11.20 -11.73
CA PHE A 101 16.57 -10.42 -11.40
C PHE A 101 17.61 -10.38 -12.53
N ALA A 102 17.63 -11.37 -13.43
CA ALA A 102 18.54 -11.38 -14.58
C ALA A 102 18.11 -10.36 -15.67
N THR A 103 16.80 -10.22 -15.90
CA THR A 103 16.27 -9.32 -16.94
C THR A 103 15.72 -7.99 -16.39
N GLY A 104 15.54 -7.88 -15.07
CA GLY A 104 14.91 -6.75 -14.40
C GLY A 104 13.40 -6.62 -14.59
N ARG A 105 12.77 -7.46 -15.43
CA ARG A 105 11.35 -7.39 -15.77
C ARG A 105 10.47 -8.00 -14.68
N TRP A 106 9.30 -7.42 -14.47
CA TRP A 106 8.27 -7.98 -13.61
C TRP A 106 7.37 -8.92 -14.40
N HIS A 107 7.26 -10.15 -13.93
CA HIS A 107 6.27 -11.10 -14.42
C HIS A 107 4.96 -10.92 -13.68
N SER A 108 3.86 -10.96 -14.43
CA SER A 108 2.51 -10.97 -13.87
C SER A 108 2.28 -12.20 -12.99
N PRO A 109 1.39 -12.11 -11.97
CA PRO A 109 1.03 -13.28 -11.17
C PRO A 109 0.40 -14.37 -12.05
N ALA A 110 0.68 -15.64 -11.73
CA ALA A 110 0.11 -16.79 -12.44
C ALA A 110 -1.44 -16.76 -12.42
N TYR A 111 -2.02 -16.27 -11.33
CA TYR A 111 -3.45 -15.95 -11.24
C TYR A 111 -3.62 -14.45 -11.01
N GLY A 112 -4.20 -13.76 -12.00
CA GLY A 112 -4.58 -12.36 -11.86
C GLY A 112 -5.72 -12.14 -10.84
N LEU A 113 -5.93 -10.88 -10.43
CA LEU A 113 -6.85 -10.51 -9.34
C LEU A 113 -8.30 -11.02 -9.51
N ARG A 114 -8.79 -11.17 -10.75
CA ARG A 114 -10.10 -11.78 -11.02
C ARG A 114 -10.11 -13.27 -10.69
N LYS A 115 -9.12 -14.02 -11.19
CA LYS A 115 -8.99 -15.47 -10.91
C LYS A 115 -8.75 -15.73 -9.42
N GLN A 116 -8.01 -14.84 -8.74
CA GLN A 116 -7.84 -14.88 -7.29
C GLN A 116 -9.19 -14.75 -6.58
N ALA A 117 -10.01 -13.75 -6.96
CA ALA A 117 -11.32 -13.56 -6.37
C ALA A 117 -12.26 -14.75 -6.63
N ASP A 118 -12.25 -15.33 -7.84
CA ASP A 118 -13.02 -16.54 -8.14
C ASP A 118 -12.60 -17.72 -7.24
N LEU A 119 -11.29 -17.93 -7.05
CA LEU A 119 -10.76 -19.01 -6.20
C LEU A 119 -11.10 -18.78 -4.73
N VAL A 120 -10.97 -17.54 -4.24
CA VAL A 120 -11.34 -17.20 -2.85
C VAL A 120 -12.84 -17.36 -2.64
N LYS A 121 -13.67 -16.97 -3.61
CA LYS A 121 -15.13 -17.16 -3.54
C LYS A 121 -15.48 -18.65 -3.44
N LEU A 122 -14.95 -19.47 -4.34
CA LEU A 122 -15.15 -20.92 -4.30
C LEU A 122 -14.63 -21.52 -2.97
N ALA A 123 -13.44 -21.12 -2.54
CA ALA A 123 -12.88 -21.61 -1.29
C ALA A 123 -13.72 -21.20 -0.07
N SER A 124 -14.33 -20.01 -0.09
CA SER A 124 -15.23 -19.54 0.96
C SER A 124 -16.52 -20.33 1.02
N GLU A 125 -17.09 -20.69 -0.12
CA GLU A 125 -18.29 -21.54 -0.21
C GLU A 125 -18.02 -22.94 0.37
N HIS A 126 -16.79 -23.45 0.24
CA HIS A 126 -16.37 -24.76 0.73
C HIS A 126 -15.57 -24.74 2.06
N GLY A 127 -15.41 -23.58 2.71
CA GLY A 127 -14.69 -23.47 3.98
C GLY A 127 -13.18 -23.77 3.93
N VAL A 128 -12.54 -23.66 2.76
CA VAL A 128 -11.11 -23.97 2.53
C VAL A 128 -10.26 -22.74 2.19
N VAL A 129 -10.68 -21.55 2.65
CA VAL A 129 -10.00 -20.27 2.38
C VAL A 129 -8.62 -20.20 3.00
N ASP A 130 -8.45 -20.78 4.17
CA ASP A 130 -7.20 -20.71 4.94
C ASP A 130 -6.07 -21.46 4.24
N LEU A 131 -6.41 -22.51 3.49
CA LEU A 131 -5.47 -23.29 2.69
C LEU A 131 -4.92 -22.53 1.47
N LEU A 132 -5.53 -21.41 1.07
CA LEU A 132 -5.02 -20.62 -0.03
C LEU A 132 -3.81 -19.77 0.41
N PRO A 133 -2.81 -19.58 -0.46
CA PRO A 133 -1.77 -18.57 -0.25
C PRO A 133 -2.37 -17.18 0.00
N TRP A 134 -1.62 -16.30 0.66
CA TRP A 134 -2.10 -14.95 0.94
C TRP A 134 -2.49 -14.20 -0.34
N THR A 135 -3.63 -13.52 -0.29
CA THR A 135 -4.09 -12.59 -1.32
C THR A 135 -4.75 -11.37 -0.71
N ILE A 136 -4.73 -10.26 -1.46
CA ILE A 136 -5.52 -9.05 -1.18
C ILE A 136 -7.04 -9.33 -1.24
N LYS A 137 -7.45 -10.47 -1.80
CA LYS A 137 -8.85 -10.86 -2.01
C LYS A 137 -9.41 -11.74 -0.90
N LYS A 138 -8.60 -12.22 0.05
CA LYS A 138 -9.08 -12.99 1.20
C LYS A 138 -10.16 -12.19 1.97
N PRO A 139 -11.18 -12.87 2.54
CA PRO A 139 -12.17 -12.22 3.40
C PRO A 139 -11.47 -11.59 4.61
N GLY A 140 -12.02 -10.49 5.15
CA GLY A 140 -11.44 -9.74 6.27
C GLY A 140 -10.23 -8.86 5.93
N GLU A 141 -9.40 -9.22 4.95
CA GLU A 141 -8.15 -8.49 4.62
C GLU A 141 -8.41 -7.04 4.17
N LYS A 142 -9.53 -6.83 3.45
CA LYS A 142 -9.99 -5.51 3.02
C LYS A 142 -10.43 -4.65 4.22
N GLU A 143 -11.09 -5.27 5.19
CA GLU A 143 -11.60 -4.60 6.39
C GLU A 143 -10.44 -4.27 7.33
N ARG A 144 -9.54 -5.22 7.56
CA ARG A 144 -8.29 -5.00 8.31
C ARG A 144 -7.54 -3.77 7.80
N ARG A 145 -7.27 -3.71 6.49
CA ARG A 145 -6.58 -2.55 5.88
C ARG A 145 -7.33 -1.24 6.07
N ARG A 146 -8.67 -1.28 6.04
CA ARG A 146 -9.51 -0.10 6.21
C ARG A 146 -9.52 0.38 7.66
N VAL A 147 -9.51 -0.54 8.63
CA VAL A 147 -9.40 -0.22 10.05
C VAL A 147 -8.01 0.35 10.36
N GLU A 148 -6.94 -0.23 9.82
CA GLU A 148 -5.56 0.21 10.08
C GLU A 148 -5.23 1.57 9.44
N ARG A 149 -5.68 1.81 8.20
CA ARG A 149 -5.25 2.98 7.41
C ARG A 149 -6.32 4.04 7.21
N GLY A 150 -7.57 3.72 7.50
CA GLY A 150 -8.69 4.61 7.24
C GLY A 150 -8.99 4.86 5.77
N LEU A 151 -9.78 5.90 5.50
CA LEU A 151 -10.03 6.40 4.15
C LEU A 151 -8.87 7.28 3.69
N GLN A 152 -8.24 6.96 2.57
CA GLN A 152 -7.06 7.70 2.06
C GLN A 152 -7.35 8.48 0.77
N VAL A 153 -8.62 8.78 0.48
CA VAL A 153 -9.01 9.53 -0.72
C VAL A 153 -8.56 10.99 -0.59
N LYS A 154 -7.99 11.58 -1.64
CA LYS A 154 -7.50 12.96 -1.58
C LYS A 154 -8.65 13.93 -1.27
N GLY A 155 -8.48 14.73 -0.22
CA GLY A 155 -9.44 15.75 0.22
C GLY A 155 -10.41 15.28 1.30
N THR A 156 -10.93 14.05 1.22
CA THR A 156 -11.89 13.47 2.19
C THR A 156 -11.29 12.41 3.11
N GLY A 157 -10.07 11.95 2.82
CA GLY A 157 -9.37 11.00 3.65
C GLY A 157 -8.91 11.60 4.98
N GLU A 158 -8.58 10.71 5.92
CA GLU A 158 -8.11 11.09 7.25
C GLU A 158 -6.86 12.00 7.13
N GLY A 159 -6.89 13.12 7.83
CA GLY A 159 -5.84 14.15 7.76
C GLY A 159 -5.77 14.95 6.45
N GLN A 160 -6.65 14.72 5.47
CA GLN A 160 -6.73 15.52 4.25
C GLN A 160 -7.74 16.67 4.39
N LYS A 161 -7.52 17.74 3.62
CA LYS A 161 -8.44 18.87 3.54
C LYS A 161 -8.91 19.10 2.11
N VAL A 162 -10.19 19.36 1.95
CA VAL A 162 -10.80 19.70 0.66
C VAL A 162 -10.25 21.05 0.17
N LYS A 163 -9.87 21.11 -1.11
CA LYS A 163 -9.29 22.31 -1.73
C LYS A 163 -10.26 23.51 -1.78
N GLY A 164 -11.56 23.24 -1.88
CA GLY A 164 -12.59 24.25 -2.14
C GLY A 164 -12.60 24.71 -3.60
N LYS A 165 -13.77 25.14 -4.10
CA LYS A 165 -13.92 25.70 -5.45
C LYS A 165 -13.23 27.06 -5.55
N LEU A 166 -12.90 27.50 -6.78
CA LEU A 166 -12.19 28.77 -6.99
C LEU A 166 -12.93 29.97 -6.38
N TRP A 167 -14.25 30.02 -6.51
CA TRP A 167 -15.07 31.10 -5.96
C TRP A 167 -15.09 31.08 -4.43
N GLU A 168 -15.13 29.92 -3.78
CA GLU A 168 -15.06 29.79 -2.30
C GLU A 168 -13.73 30.31 -1.77
N ARG A 169 -12.62 29.94 -2.43
CA ARG A 169 -11.27 30.38 -2.06
C ARG A 169 -11.08 31.89 -2.23
N THR A 170 -11.71 32.49 -3.23
CA THR A 170 -11.54 33.92 -3.56
C THR A 170 -12.64 34.82 -2.99
N LEU A 171 -13.72 34.25 -2.43
CA LEU A 171 -14.89 35.00 -1.95
C LEU A 171 -14.51 36.07 -0.93
N LYS A 172 -13.69 35.71 0.06
CA LYS A 172 -13.24 36.64 1.11
C LYS A 172 -12.47 37.83 0.52
N GLY A 173 -11.52 37.57 -0.39
CA GLY A 173 -10.78 38.63 -1.06
C GLY A 173 -11.67 39.52 -1.94
N ARG A 174 -12.62 38.92 -2.67
CA ARG A 174 -13.60 39.68 -3.48
C ARG A 174 -14.50 40.57 -2.63
N LEU A 175 -14.98 40.08 -1.48
CA LEU A 175 -15.81 40.85 -0.56
C LEU A 175 -15.04 42.01 0.06
N GLU A 176 -13.77 41.79 0.45
CA GLU A 176 -12.93 42.85 1.01
C GLU A 176 -12.64 43.95 -0.02
N MET A 177 -12.31 43.58 -1.26
CA MET A 177 -12.15 44.57 -2.35
C MET A 177 -13.42 45.38 -2.57
N ARG A 178 -14.59 44.74 -2.51
CA ARG A 178 -15.88 45.45 -2.62
C ARG A 178 -16.10 46.39 -1.44
N ARG A 179 -15.81 45.96 -0.21
CA ARG A 179 -15.92 46.80 1.00
C ARG A 179 -15.03 48.04 0.87
N GLN A 180 -13.77 47.86 0.52
CA GLN A 180 -12.82 48.95 0.38
C GLN A 180 -13.19 49.92 -0.76
N ALA A 181 -13.70 49.40 -1.88
CA ALA A 181 -14.20 50.23 -2.97
C ALA A 181 -15.40 51.10 -2.51
N MET A 182 -16.32 50.54 -1.73
CA MET A 182 -17.47 51.29 -1.19
C MET A 182 -17.03 52.36 -0.17
N LEU A 183 -16.05 52.07 0.68
CA LEU A 183 -15.51 53.05 1.63
C LEU A 183 -14.82 54.23 0.92
N ASN A 184 -14.10 53.96 -0.18
CA ASN A 184 -13.41 54.99 -0.96
C ASN A 184 -14.32 55.72 -1.97
N MET A 185 -15.53 55.19 -2.21
CA MET A 185 -16.45 55.70 -3.23
C MET A 185 -16.86 57.17 -3.00
N PRO A 186 -17.18 57.63 -1.77
CA PRO A 186 -17.54 59.02 -1.54
C PRO A 186 -16.42 60.00 -1.90
N ALA A 187 -15.18 59.71 -1.48
CA ALA A 187 -14.01 60.53 -1.78
C ALA A 187 -13.74 60.59 -3.29
N LEU A 188 -13.88 59.45 -3.97
CA LEU A 188 -13.70 59.37 -5.42
C LEU A 188 -14.76 60.18 -6.19
N ILE A 189 -16.02 60.14 -5.75
CA ILE A 189 -17.09 60.98 -6.33
C ILE A 189 -16.79 62.46 -6.14
N GLN A 190 -16.33 62.86 -4.95
CA GLN A 190 -15.97 64.26 -4.67
C GLN A 190 -14.84 64.73 -5.60
N GLU A 191 -13.76 63.96 -5.74
CA GLU A 191 -12.65 64.27 -6.66
C GLU A 191 -13.16 64.37 -8.11
N TRP A 192 -14.02 63.45 -8.54
CA TRP A 192 -14.56 63.44 -9.91
C TRP A 192 -15.44 64.66 -10.21
N LYS A 193 -16.29 65.07 -9.25
CA LYS A 193 -17.13 66.28 -9.36
C LYS A 193 -16.28 67.55 -9.39
N GLN A 194 -15.33 67.69 -8.47
CA GLN A 194 -14.44 68.86 -8.38
C GLN A 194 -13.62 69.05 -9.67
N ARG A 195 -13.19 67.94 -10.29
CA ARG A 195 -12.36 67.95 -11.51
C ARG A 195 -13.16 68.13 -12.81
N GLY A 196 -14.47 68.41 -12.70
CA GLY A 196 -15.32 68.78 -13.84
C GLY A 196 -15.91 67.61 -14.62
N HIS A 197 -16.46 66.60 -13.92
CA HIS A 197 -17.25 65.50 -14.51
C HIS A 197 -16.55 64.78 -15.68
N GLY A 198 -15.25 64.51 -15.53
CA GLY A 198 -14.49 63.74 -16.51
C GLY A 198 -13.61 64.54 -17.49
N ARG A 199 -13.76 65.87 -17.60
CA ARG A 199 -12.94 66.69 -18.53
C ARG A 199 -11.44 66.62 -18.25
N GLY A 200 -11.04 66.52 -16.98
CA GLY A 200 -9.64 66.38 -16.55
C GLY A 200 -9.30 65.03 -15.91
N TRP A 201 -10.14 64.00 -16.10
CA TRP A 201 -9.97 62.70 -15.44
C TRP A 201 -9.05 61.77 -16.24
N LYS A 202 -7.95 61.33 -15.62
CA LYS A 202 -6.97 60.42 -16.23
C LYS A 202 -6.96 59.01 -15.63
N LYS A 203 -7.63 58.79 -14.49
CA LYS A 203 -7.66 57.52 -13.74
C LYS A 203 -8.79 56.61 -14.23
N TRP A 204 -8.83 56.29 -15.52
CA TRP A 204 -9.84 55.38 -16.07
C TRP A 204 -9.53 53.92 -15.71
N PRO A 205 -10.53 53.10 -15.35
CA PRO A 205 -10.30 51.67 -15.13
C PRO A 205 -9.75 51.03 -16.41
N SER A 206 -8.67 50.27 -16.29
CA SER A 206 -8.20 49.44 -17.40
C SER A 206 -9.02 48.14 -17.42
N GLY A 207 -9.48 47.73 -18.60
CA GLY A 207 -10.22 46.46 -18.77
C GLY A 207 -9.36 45.21 -18.53
N LYS A 208 -8.06 45.36 -18.23
CA LYS A 208 -7.20 44.27 -17.80
C LYS A 208 -7.44 44.03 -16.31
N ALA A 209 -8.29 43.04 -16.01
CA ALA A 209 -8.36 42.49 -14.66
C ALA A 209 -6.94 42.06 -14.24
N LYS A 210 -6.45 42.62 -13.13
CA LYS A 210 -5.21 42.20 -12.47
C LYS A 210 -5.43 40.88 -11.74
#